data_AF-A0A968RQT3-F1
#
_entry.id   AF-A0A968RQT3-F1
#
_cell.length_a   1.000
_cell.length_b   1.000
_cell.length_c   1.000
_cell.angle_alpha   90.00
_cell.angle_beta   90.00
_cell.angle_gamma   90.00
#
_symmetry.space_group_name_H-M   'P 1'
#
loop_
_entity.id
_entity.type
_entity.pdbx_description
1 polymer ?
#
loop_
_entity_poly.entity_id
_entity_poly.type
_entity_poly.pdbx_seq_one_letter_code
_entity_poly.pdbx_strand_id
1 'polypeptide(L)'
;MLNSIWEDVKRQFSYGNRVTQLIIVNVAVFILINLVMLGMSIGNGLEIPPSFDRLVNALSISADWKEVITHPWSVFTHIFLHEMPFHILFNMLNLYWFGRIVADFIGNQK
;
A
#
# COMPACT_ATOMS: atom_id res chain seq x y z
N MET A 1 -8.10 24.92 -14.12
CA MET A 1 -7.03 24.83 -13.09
C MET A 1 -7.17 23.60 -12.18
N LEU A 2 -8.20 22.76 -12.37
CA LEU A 2 -8.14 21.36 -11.98
C LEU A 2 -8.08 20.57 -13.28
N ASN A 3 -6.88 20.14 -13.69
CA ASN A 3 -6.84 18.96 -14.55
C ASN A 3 -7.48 17.82 -13.74
N SER A 4 -8.11 16.86 -14.43
CA SER A 4 -8.75 15.74 -13.74
C SER A 4 -7.74 15.11 -12.77
N ILE A 5 -8.13 14.83 -11.52
CA ILE A 5 -7.26 14.16 -10.52
C ILE A 5 -6.60 12.91 -11.15
N TRP A 6 -7.34 12.25 -12.04
CA TRP A 6 -6.86 11.14 -12.84
C TRP A 6 -5.66 11.47 -13.74
N GLU A 7 -5.68 12.62 -14.42
CA GLU A 7 -4.58 13.09 -15.25
C GLU A 7 -3.35 13.44 -14.41
N ASP A 8 -3.54 14.00 -13.21
CA ASP A 8 -2.46 14.28 -12.28
C ASP A 8 -1.82 12.99 -11.76
N VAL A 9 -2.62 12.01 -11.33
CA VAL A 9 -2.14 10.69 -10.92
C VAL A 9 -1.41 10.00 -12.08
N LYS A 10 -1.99 9.99 -13.28
CA LYS A 10 -1.37 9.41 -14.47
C LYS A 10 -0.04 10.10 -14.81
N ARG A 11 0.01 11.43 -14.71
CA ARG A 11 1.23 12.20 -14.95
C ARG A 11 2.31 11.90 -13.91
N GLN A 12 1.95 11.86 -12.63
CA GLN A 12 2.90 11.53 -11.55
C GLN A 12 3.37 10.09 -11.61
N PHE A 13 2.52 9.15 -12.05
CA PHE A 13 2.93 7.78 -12.24
C PHE A 13 3.89 7.62 -13.42
N SER A 14 3.67 8.31 -14.54
CA SER A 14 4.52 8.21 -15.72
C SER A 14 5.82 9.03 -15.66
N TYR A 15 5.79 10.21 -15.04
CA TYR A 15 6.89 11.20 -15.08
C TYR A 15 7.30 11.74 -13.70
N GLY A 16 6.67 11.27 -12.62
CA GLY A 16 7.04 11.66 -11.26
C GLY A 16 8.26 10.89 -10.75
N ASN A 17 8.79 11.35 -9.61
CA ASN A 17 9.86 10.66 -8.88
C ASN A 17 9.38 9.26 -8.42
N ARG A 18 10.30 8.29 -8.40
CA ARG A 18 10.10 6.94 -7.81
C ARG A 18 9.41 6.95 -6.44
N VAL A 19 9.74 7.91 -5.57
CA VAL A 19 9.07 8.06 -4.26
C VAL A 19 7.58 8.33 -4.43
N THR A 20 7.20 9.25 -5.32
CA THR A 20 5.79 9.55 -5.62
C THR A 20 5.08 8.35 -6.25
N GLN A 21 5.75 7.62 -7.15
CA GLN A 21 5.19 6.39 -7.74
C GLN A 21 4.91 5.33 -6.66
N LEU A 22 5.85 5.12 -5.72
CA LEU A 22 5.67 4.19 -4.59
C LEU A 22 4.50 4.60 -3.69
N ILE A 23 4.32 5.91 -3.45
CA ILE A 23 3.17 6.42 -2.69
C ILE A 23 1.86 6.08 -3.41
N ILE A 24 1.79 6.32 -4.74
CA ILE A 24 0.59 5.99 -5.53
C ILE A 24 0.28 4.49 -5.44
N VAL A 25 1.29 3.62 -5.56
CA VAL A 25 1.10 2.17 -5.44
C VAL A 25 0.57 1.77 -4.05
N ASN A 26 1.16 2.29 -2.97
CA ASN A 26 0.71 1.99 -1.61
C ASN A 26 -0.75 2.41 -1.38
N VAL A 27 -1.11 3.62 -1.83
CA VAL A 27 -2.49 4.11 -1.73
C VAL A 27 -3.45 3.26 -2.57
N ALA A 28 -3.05 2.87 -3.78
CA ALA A 28 -3.86 2.01 -4.64
C ALA A 28 -4.09 0.62 -4.02
N VAL A 29 -3.06 0.01 -3.44
CA VAL A 29 -3.18 -1.28 -2.73
C VAL A 29 -4.10 -1.16 -1.51
N PHE A 30 -3.96 -0.11 -0.71
CA PHE A 30 -4.84 0.13 0.43
C PHE A 30 -6.30 0.28 0.02
N ILE A 31 -6.58 1.06 -1.03
CA ILE A 31 -7.94 1.20 -1.57
C ILE A 31 -8.45 -0.16 -2.07
N LEU A 32 -7.63 -0.92 -2.80
CA LEU A 32 -8.01 -2.24 -3.33
C LEU A 32 -8.39 -3.21 -2.21
N ILE A 33 -7.58 -3.31 -1.14
CA ILE A 33 -7.87 -4.18 0.00
C ILE A 33 -9.18 -3.77 0.69
N ASN A 34 -9.41 -2.47 0.88
CA ASN A 34 -10.65 -1.97 1.47
C ASN A 34 -11.87 -2.21 0.57
N LEU A 35 -11.72 -2.12 -0.76
CA LEU A 35 -12.79 -2.46 -1.71
C LEU A 35 -13.11 -3.96 -1.71
N VAL A 36 -12.09 -4.82 -1.60
CA VAL A 36 -12.28 -6.27 -1.44
C VAL A 36 -13.01 -6.56 -0.13
N MET A 37 -12.60 -5.94 0.97
CA MET A 37 -13.28 -6.05 2.27
C MET A 37 -14.75 -5.65 2.13
N LEU A 38 -15.03 -4.47 1.59
CA LEU A 38 -16.38 -3.96 1.41
C LEU A 38 -17.24 -4.89 0.52
N GLY A 39 -16.69 -5.33 -0.62
CA GLY A 39 -17.39 -6.23 -1.54
C GLY A 39 -17.73 -7.58 -0.89
N MET A 40 -16.81 -8.12 -0.10
CA MET A 40 -17.04 -9.36 0.66
C MET A 40 -18.06 -9.17 1.79
N SER A 41 -17.99 -8.06 2.54
CA SER A 41 -18.91 -7.79 3.65
C SER A 41 -20.34 -7.53 3.17
N ILE A 42 -20.55 -6.88 2.01
CA ILE A 42 -21.90 -6.66 1.46
C ILE A 42 -22.62 -7.99 1.20
N GLY A 43 -21.90 -9.01 0.70
CA GLY A 43 -22.46 -10.35 0.47
C GLY A 43 -22.71 -11.15 1.75
N ASN A 44 -22.16 -10.71 2.89
CA ASN A 44 -22.18 -11.40 4.18
C ASN A 44 -22.91 -10.58 5.26
N GLY A 45 -23.90 -9.76 4.89
CA GLY A 45 -24.73 -9.03 5.86
C GLY A 45 -24.02 -7.88 6.57
N LEU A 46 -23.03 -7.26 5.91
CA LEU A 46 -22.13 -6.22 6.46
C LEU A 46 -21.13 -6.71 7.51
N GLU A 47 -21.01 -8.03 7.69
CA GLU A 47 -20.00 -8.65 8.54
C GLU A 47 -18.77 -9.04 7.72
N ILE A 48 -17.57 -8.85 8.27
CA ILE A 48 -16.32 -9.26 7.63
C ILE A 48 -16.25 -10.80 7.66
N PRO A 49 -16.16 -11.48 6.50
CA PRO A 49 -16.16 -12.93 6.48
C PRO A 49 -14.78 -13.50 6.87
N PRO A 50 -14.71 -14.72 7.44
CA PRO A 50 -13.45 -15.38 7.80
C PRO A 50 -12.51 -15.67 6.60
N SER A 51 -13.02 -15.58 5.37
CA SER A 51 -12.20 -15.64 4.15
C SER A 51 -11.33 -14.39 3.98
N PHE A 52 -11.82 -13.21 4.40
CA PHE A 52 -11.07 -11.97 4.34
C PHE A 52 -9.90 -12.01 5.34
N ASP A 53 -10.12 -12.45 6.57
CA ASP A 53 -9.05 -12.60 7.56
C ASP A 53 -7.96 -13.56 7.08
N ARG A 54 -8.35 -14.68 6.43
CA ARG A 54 -7.38 -15.60 5.82
C ARG A 54 -6.58 -14.95 4.69
N LEU A 55 -7.21 -14.11 3.87
CA LEU A 55 -6.53 -13.35 2.82
C LEU A 55 -5.50 -12.37 3.41
N VAL A 56 -5.90 -11.59 4.41
CA VAL A 56 -5.00 -10.63 5.08
C VAL A 56 -3.86 -11.35 5.79
N ASN A 57 -4.14 -12.45 6.49
CA ASN A 57 -3.11 -13.25 7.14
C ASN A 57 -2.10 -13.84 6.16
N ALA A 58 -2.55 -14.29 4.98
CA ALA A 58 -1.65 -14.82 3.95
C ALA A 58 -0.71 -13.76 3.34
N LEU A 59 -1.09 -12.49 3.40
CA LEU A 59 -0.31 -11.34 2.93
C LEU A 59 0.52 -10.69 4.06
N SER A 60 0.17 -10.96 5.32
CA SER A 60 0.84 -10.41 6.49
C SER A 60 2.09 -11.21 6.84
N ILE A 61 3.07 -10.56 7.43
CA ILE A 61 4.26 -11.23 7.95
C ILE A 61 3.94 -11.85 9.31
N SER A 62 4.33 -13.12 9.47
CA SER A 62 4.19 -13.82 10.74
C SER A 62 5.38 -13.53 11.66
N ALA A 63 5.14 -13.57 12.97
CA ALA A 63 6.21 -13.50 13.97
C ALA A 63 7.04 -14.79 14.04
N ASP A 64 6.49 -15.94 13.59
CA ASP A 64 7.26 -17.17 13.47
C ASP A 64 8.09 -17.16 12.18
N TRP A 65 9.41 -17.12 12.33
CA TRP A 65 10.35 -17.15 11.21
C TRP A 65 10.19 -18.41 10.34
N LYS A 66 9.70 -19.52 10.89
CA LYS A 66 9.41 -20.74 10.11
C LYS A 66 8.28 -20.51 9.12
N GLU A 67 7.26 -19.76 9.53
CA GLU A 67 6.17 -19.38 8.63
C GLU A 67 6.67 -18.45 7.52
N VAL A 68 7.60 -17.54 7.82
CA VAL A 68 8.24 -16.67 6.81
C VAL A 68 8.96 -17.48 5.73
N ILE A 69 9.59 -18.60 6.07
CA ILE A 69 10.23 -19.50 5.08
C ILE A 69 9.20 -20.13 4.15
N THR A 70 8.04 -20.52 4.69
CA THR A 70 6.97 -21.13 3.90
C THR A 70 6.18 -20.09 3.08
N HIS A 71 6.15 -18.83 3.53
CA HIS A 71 5.45 -17.71 2.91
C HIS A 71 6.44 -16.57 2.63
N PRO A 72 7.45 -16.76 1.75
CA PRO A 72 8.52 -15.79 1.55
C PRO A 72 8.02 -14.46 0.96
N TRP A 73 6.87 -14.49 0.28
CA TRP A 73 6.22 -13.27 -0.23
C TRP A 73 5.77 -12.33 0.89
N SER A 74 5.52 -12.85 2.11
CA SER A 74 5.05 -12.06 3.26
C SER A 74 6.03 -10.93 3.60
N VAL A 75 7.33 -11.12 3.35
CA VAL A 75 8.38 -10.08 3.50
C VAL A 75 8.14 -8.86 2.61
N PHE A 76 7.53 -9.03 1.44
CA PHE A 76 7.23 -7.92 0.55
C PHE A 76 5.79 -7.44 0.69
N THR A 77 4.82 -8.37 0.80
CA THR A 77 3.40 -8.01 0.81
C THR A 77 3.02 -7.26 2.08
N HIS A 78 3.63 -7.56 3.23
CA HIS A 78 3.30 -6.88 4.48
C HIS A 78 3.62 -5.37 4.45
N ILE A 79 4.61 -4.94 3.67
CA ILE A 79 5.02 -3.52 3.55
C ILE A 79 3.88 -2.67 2.97
N PHE A 80 3.04 -3.25 2.12
CA PHE A 80 1.91 -2.56 1.48
C PHE A 80 0.61 -2.66 2.29
N LEU A 81 0.56 -3.53 3.31
CA LEU A 81 -0.62 -3.69 4.16
C LEU A 81 -0.71 -2.57 5.18
N HIS A 82 -1.87 -1.91 5.23
CA HIS A 82 -2.15 -0.84 6.18
C HIS A 82 -3.56 -1.03 6.74
N GLU A 83 -3.68 -1.04 8.06
CA GLU A 83 -4.95 -1.34 8.75
C GLU A 83 -5.89 -0.13 8.86
N MET A 84 -5.32 1.09 8.94
CA MET A 84 -6.08 2.29 9.27
C MET A 84 -5.75 3.46 8.35
N PRO A 85 -6.72 4.35 8.04
CA PRO A 85 -6.50 5.52 7.20
C PRO A 85 -5.38 6.46 7.70
N PHE A 86 -5.30 6.69 9.01
CA PHE A 86 -4.25 7.51 9.59
C PHE A 86 -2.87 6.83 9.55
N HIS A 87 -2.82 5.50 9.66
CA HIS A 87 -1.57 4.76 9.56
C HIS A 87 -0.96 4.92 8.16
N ILE A 88 -1.74 4.71 7.10
CA ILE A 88 -1.24 4.92 5.72
C ILE A 88 -0.91 6.39 5.47
N LEU A 89 -1.70 7.34 5.98
CA LEU A 89 -1.41 8.77 5.82
C LEU A 89 -0.01 9.12 6.35
N PHE A 90 0.30 8.76 7.59
CA PHE A 90 1.60 9.07 8.18
C PHE A 90 2.74 8.28 7.53
N ASN A 91 2.51 7.03 7.10
CA ASN A 91 3.50 6.28 6.34
C ASN A 91 3.83 6.97 5.01
N MET A 92 2.84 7.47 4.27
CA MET A 92 3.08 8.15 3.00
C MET A 92 3.74 9.51 3.19
N LEU A 93 3.42 10.24 4.26
CA LEU A 93 4.12 11.48 4.62
C LEU A 93 5.60 11.21 4.95
N ASN A 94 5.87 10.20 5.78
CA ASN A 94 7.24 9.78 6.10
C ASN A 94 7.98 9.33 4.85
N LEU A 95 7.37 8.49 4.01
CA LEU A 95 7.97 8.03 2.75
C LEU A 95 8.28 9.20 1.82
N TYR A 96 7.40 10.20 1.74
CA TYR A 96 7.63 11.39 0.94
C TYR A 96 8.82 12.21 1.45
N TRP A 97 8.88 12.50 2.76
CA TRP A 97 9.96 13.30 3.33
C TRP A 97 11.28 12.56 3.34
N PHE A 98 11.34 11.38 3.98
CA PHE A 98 12.57 10.60 4.08
C PHE A 98 13.01 10.05 2.73
N GLY A 99 12.08 9.61 1.89
CA GLY A 99 12.41 9.12 0.55
C GLY A 99 13.03 10.20 -0.33
N ARG A 100 12.57 11.45 -0.24
CA ARG A 100 13.20 12.58 -0.95
C ARG A 100 14.58 12.90 -0.39
N ILE A 101 14.72 12.97 0.93
CA ILE A 101 16.01 13.21 1.57
C ILE A 101 17.03 12.15 1.11
N VAL A 102 16.66 10.87 1.12
CA VAL A 102 17.51 9.77 0.66
C VAL A 102 17.80 9.87 -0.84
N ALA A 103 16.79 10.20 -1.67
CA ALA A 103 17.00 10.40 -3.10
C ALA A 103 17.99 11.53 -3.41
N ASP A 104 17.92 12.62 -2.66
CA ASP A 104 18.82 13.77 -2.77
C ASP A 104 20.26 13.37 -2.38
N PHE A 105 20.43 12.57 -1.32
CA PHE A 105 21.75 12.07 -0.89
C PHE A 105 22.36 11.03 -1.84
N ILE A 106 21.55 10.15 -2.43
CA ILE A 106 22.00 9.12 -3.37
C ILE A 106 22.28 9.71 -4.76
N GLY A 107 21.95 10.99 -4.99
CA GLY A 107 22.19 11.67 -6.26
C GLY A 107 21.21 11.23 -7.35
N ASN A 108 20.04 10.73 -6.98
CA ASN A 108 19.00 10.34 -7.93
C ASN A 108 18.32 11.60 -8.50
N GLN A 109 19.03 12.26 -9.42
CA GLN A 109 18.45 13.26 -10.29
C GLN A 109 17.72 12.53 -11.42
N LYS A 110 16.38 12.51 -11.31
CA LYS A 110 15.36 12.05 -12.27
C LYS A 110 14.78 10.67 -11.99
#